data_AF-A0A849W9V3-F1
#
_entry.id   AF-A0A849W9V3-F1
#
_cell.length_a   1.000
_cell.length_b   1.000
_cell.length_c   1.000
_cell.angle_alpha   90.00
_cell.angle_beta   90.00
_cell.angle_gamma   90.00
#
_symmetry.space_group_name_H-M   'P 1'
#
loop_
_entity.id
_entity.type
_entity.pdbx_description
1 polymer ?
#
loop_
_entity_poly.entity_id
_entity_poly.type
_entity_poly.pdbx_seq_one_letter_code
_entity_poly.pdbx_strand_id
1 'polypeptide(L)'
;MQHRYRNIIVFGLTLGSFLAIYVIIGTFFWRLNLKTEIIKNISHAYTNYREGTLGILIGSLWAFLDGFIVGATLMYLYQQVYQMVKNR
;
A
#
# COMPACT_ATOMS: atom_id res chain seq x y z
N MET A 1 18.87 -6.56 -17.29
CA MET A 1 17.79 -7.15 -16.46
C MET A 1 17.75 -6.59 -15.03
N GLN A 2 18.90 -6.36 -14.39
CA GLN A 2 19.02 -5.86 -13.01
C GLN A 2 18.24 -4.56 -12.72
N HIS A 3 18.16 -3.61 -13.68
CA HIS A 3 17.37 -2.39 -13.53
C HIS A 3 15.84 -2.61 -13.51
N ARG A 4 15.30 -3.62 -14.21
CA ARG A 4 13.85 -3.92 -14.19
C ARG A 4 13.41 -4.36 -12.80
N TYR A 5 14.12 -5.34 -12.24
CA TYR A 5 13.85 -5.87 -10.90
C TYR A 5 14.00 -4.80 -9.83
N ARG A 6 15.05 -3.97 -9.91
CA ARG A 6 15.22 -2.85 -8.98
C ARG A 6 14.04 -1.89 -9.00
N ASN A 7 13.55 -1.51 -10.19
CA ASN A 7 12.42 -0.59 -10.29
C ASN A 7 11.11 -1.20 -9.76
N ILE A 8 10.89 -2.50 -9.97
CA ILE A 8 9.74 -3.24 -9.42
C ILE A 8 9.79 -3.23 -7.89
N ILE A 9 10.94 -3.56 -7.31
CA ILE A 9 11.12 -3.60 -5.85
C ILE A 9 10.98 -2.21 -5.26
N VAL A 10 11.61 -1.19 -5.85
CA VAL A 10 11.51 0.20 -5.36
C VAL A 10 10.06 0.68 -5.38
N PHE A 11 9.35 0.49 -6.49
CA PHE A 11 7.96 0.92 -6.59
C PHE A 11 7.04 0.17 -5.63
N GLY A 12 7.22 -1.15 -5.49
CA GLY A 12 6.51 -1.95 -4.49
C GLY A 12 6.77 -1.45 -3.07
N LEU A 13 8.04 -1.21 -2.70
CA LEU A 13 8.40 -0.69 -1.38
C LEU A 13 7.79 0.68 -1.12
N THR A 14 7.79 1.57 -2.11
CA THR A 14 7.19 2.90 -1.98
C THR A 14 5.68 2.81 -1.77
N LEU A 15 4.98 2.00 -2.58
CA LEU A 15 3.53 1.86 -2.50
C LEU A 15 3.10 1.17 -1.20
N GLY A 16 3.80 0.10 -0.80
CA GLY A 16 3.59 -0.57 0.49
C GLY A 16 3.81 0.37 1.67
N SER A 17 4.91 1.14 1.68
CA SER A 17 5.19 2.09 2.76
C SER A 17 4.13 3.19 2.83
N PHE A 18 3.68 3.69 1.68
CA PHE A 18 2.62 4.70 1.62
C PHE A 18 1.31 4.19 2.21
N LEU A 19 0.88 2.97 1.85
CA LEU A 19 -0.32 2.34 2.38
C LEU A 19 -0.22 2.04 3.88
N ALA A 20 0.94 1.59 4.37
CA ALA A 20 1.18 1.37 5.79
C ALA A 20 1.03 2.67 6.61
N ILE A 21 1.66 3.75 6.13
CA ILE A 21 1.53 5.09 6.72
C ILE A 21 0.07 5.55 6.68
N TYR A 22 -0.61 5.31 5.56
CA TYR A 22 -2.02 5.66 5.40
C TYR A 22 -2.91 4.98 6.44
N VAL A 23 -2.69 3.70 6.75
CA VAL A 23 -3.43 2.99 7.81
C VAL A 23 -3.16 3.57 9.19
N ILE A 24 -1.91 3.94 9.50
CA ILE A 24 -1.53 4.58 10.76
C ILE A 24 -2.22 5.93 10.91
N ILE A 25 -2.12 6.78 9.88
CA ILE A 25 -2.77 8.10 9.85
C ILE A 25 -4.28 7.94 9.96
N GLY A 26 -4.89 7.03 9.21
CA GLY A 26 -6.34 6.85 9.26
C GLY A 26 -6.85 6.39 10.62
N THR A 27 -6.08 5.58 11.33
CA THR A 27 -6.42 5.21 12.71
C THR A 27 -6.26 6.38 13.68
N PHE A 28 -5.32 7.29 13.43
CA PHE A 28 -5.16 8.52 14.22
C PHE A 28 -6.32 9.49 13.99
N PHE A 29 -6.73 9.68 12.73
CA PHE A 29 -7.88 10.50 12.36
C PHE A 29 -9.19 9.95 12.94
N TRP A 30 -9.33 8.61 13.01
CA TRP A 30 -10.44 7.96 13.69
C TRP A 30 -10.55 8.37 15.16
N ARG A 31 -9.43 8.37 15.89
CA ARG A 31 -9.39 8.81 17.31
C ARG A 31 -9.78 10.27 17.51
N LEU A 32 -9.56 11.11 16.50
CA LEU A 32 -9.95 12.52 16.51
C LEU A 32 -11.39 12.76 16.02
N ASN A 33 -12.13 11.70 15.71
CA ASN A 33 -13.52 11.75 15.24
C ASN A 33 -13.70 12.63 13.98
N LEU A 34 -12.65 12.71 13.15
CA LEU A 34 -12.67 13.45 11.90
C LEU A 34 -13.50 12.67 10.87
N LYS A 35 -14.48 13.35 10.24
CA LYS A 35 -15.47 12.76 9.30
C LYS A 35 -14.89 12.37 7.93
N THR A 36 -13.69 11.81 7.88
CA THR A 36 -13.10 11.31 6.64
C THR A 36 -13.47 9.83 6.44
N GLU A 37 -14.68 9.61 5.90
CA GLU A 37 -15.27 8.27 5.72
C GLU A 37 -14.40 7.32 4.89
N ILE A 38 -13.72 7.83 3.85
CA ILE A 38 -12.85 7.02 2.99
C ILE A 38 -11.64 6.48 3.76
N ILE A 39 -10.96 7.36 4.49
CA ILE A 39 -9.77 7.02 5.30
C ILE A 39 -10.16 6.00 6.37
N LYS A 40 -11.31 6.23 7.00
CA LYS A 40 -11.88 5.36 8.03
C LYS A 40 -12.14 3.94 7.51
N ASN A 41 -12.80 3.80 6.37
CA ASN A 41 -13.14 2.48 5.80
C ASN A 41 -11.89 1.68 5.42
N ILE A 42 -10.88 2.33 4.85
CA ILE A 42 -9.61 1.66 4.49
C ILE A 42 -8.89 1.19 5.76
N SER A 43 -8.72 2.06 6.77
CA SER A 43 -8.11 1.65 8.04
C SER A 43 -8.87 0.52 8.73
N HIS A 44 -10.21 0.49 8.67
CA HIS A 44 -11.00 -0.59 9.23
C HIS A 44 -10.80 -1.93 8.52
N ALA A 45 -10.71 -1.92 7.19
CA ALA A 45 -10.47 -3.15 6.42
C ALA A 45 -9.18 -3.86 6.86
N TYR A 46 -8.15 -3.10 7.23
CA TYR A 46 -6.87 -3.65 7.68
C TYR A 46 -6.76 -3.90 9.18
N THR A 47 -7.51 -3.17 10.01
CA THR A 47 -7.43 -3.29 11.49
C THR A 47 -8.51 -4.20 12.08
N ASN A 48 -9.50 -4.65 11.28
CA ASN A 48 -10.61 -5.49 11.73
C ASN A 48 -11.32 -4.94 12.99
N TYR A 49 -11.47 -3.62 13.08
CA TYR A 49 -12.07 -2.93 14.25
C TYR A 49 -11.34 -3.16 15.59
N ARG A 50 -10.13 -3.74 15.60
CA ARG A 50 -9.34 -3.86 16.83
C ARG A 50 -8.73 -2.51 17.18
N GLU A 51 -9.35 -1.84 18.14
CA GLU A 51 -8.83 -0.61 18.73
C GLU A 51 -7.65 -0.95 19.65
N GLY A 52 -6.43 -0.67 19.20
CA GLY A 52 -5.22 -0.88 19.99
C GLY A 52 -3.94 -0.75 19.16
N THR A 53 -2.82 -0.44 19.83
CA THR A 53 -1.52 -0.27 19.18
C THR A 53 -1.08 -1.52 18.40
N LEU A 54 -1.46 -2.71 18.90
CA LEU A 54 -1.21 -3.98 18.22
C LEU A 54 -2.07 -4.15 16.94
N GLY A 55 -3.32 -3.70 16.96
CA GLY A 55 -4.19 -3.73 15.77
C GLY A 55 -3.66 -2.81 14.67
N ILE A 56 -3.15 -1.64 15.04
CA ILE A 56 -2.52 -0.69 14.11
C ILE A 56 -1.26 -1.28 13.50
N LEU A 57 -0.40 -1.89 14.31
CA LEU A 57 0.82 -2.55 13.83
C LEU A 57 0.50 -3.66 12.83
N ILE A 58 -0.40 -4.57 13.18
CA ILE A 58 -0.80 -5.69 12.32
C ILE A 58 -1.48 -5.17 11.04
N GLY A 59 -2.38 -4.19 11.15
CA GLY A 59 -3.06 -3.60 10.00
C GLY A 59 -2.11 -2.86 9.06
N SER A 60 -1.14 -2.10 9.61
CA SER A 60 -0.12 -1.41 8.82
C SER A 60 0.82 -2.39 8.11
N LEU A 61 1.14 -3.52 8.74
CA LEU A 61 1.95 -4.58 8.14
C LEU A 61 1.22 -5.27 6.99
N TRP A 62 -0.08 -5.54 7.16
CA TRP A 62 -0.92 -6.08 6.08
C TRP A 62 -1.07 -5.09 4.92
N ALA A 63 -1.34 -3.82 5.21
CA ALA A 63 -1.42 -2.78 4.18
C ALA A 63 -0.09 -2.57 3.44
N PHE A 64 1.04 -2.73 4.15
CA PHE A 64 2.36 -2.75 3.53
C PHE A 64 2.50 -3.89 2.53
N LEU A 65 2.18 -5.12 2.94
CA LEU A 65 2.30 -6.31 2.10
C LEU A 65 1.41 -6.21 0.85
N ASP A 66 0.15 -5.80 1.02
CA ASP A 66 -0.78 -5.64 -0.08
C ASP A 66 -0.31 -4.54 -1.05
N GLY A 67 0.12 -3.40 -0.51
CA GLY A 67 0.69 -2.32 -1.31
C GLY A 67 1.97 -2.72 -2.04
N PHE A 68 2.82 -3.54 -1.41
CA PHE A 68 4.03 -4.05 -2.02
C PHE A 68 3.72 -5.00 -3.19
N ILE A 69 2.82 -5.96 -2.99
CA ILE A 69 2.44 -6.96 -4.01
C ILE A 69 1.74 -6.27 -5.19
N VAL A 70 0.79 -5.37 -4.92
CA VAL A 70 0.08 -4.62 -5.97
C VAL A 70 1.06 -3.71 -6.71
N GLY A 71 1.93 -3.00 -6.00
CA GLY A 71 2.93 -2.12 -6.61
C GLY A 71 3.90 -2.89 -7.50
N ALA A 72 4.43 -4.01 -7.01
CA ALA A 72 5.33 -4.86 -7.78
C ALA A 72 4.64 -5.40 -9.05
N THR A 73 3.39 -5.86 -8.93
CA THR A 73 2.59 -6.36 -10.05
C THR A 73 2.31 -5.27 -11.09
N LEU A 74 1.90 -4.08 -10.67
CA LEU A 74 1.65 -2.94 -11.56
C LEU A 74 2.91 -2.54 -12.31
N MET A 75 4.05 -2.44 -11.61
CA MET A 75 5.31 -2.06 -12.24
C MET A 75 5.80 -3.13 -13.21
N TYR A 76 5.58 -4.41 -12.90
CA TYR A 76 5.87 -5.51 -13.83
C TYR A 76 5.03 -5.41 -15.12
N LEU A 77 3.71 -5.20 -14.98
CA LEU A 77 2.79 -5.03 -16.12
C LEU A 77 3.13 -3.79 -16.94
N TYR A 78 3.43 -2.66 -16.29
CA TYR A 78 3.86 -1.44 -16.96
C TYR A 78 5.09 -1.68 -17.84
N GLN A 79 6.10 -2.36 -17.30
CA GLN A 79 7.30 -2.68 -18.06
C GLN A 79 7.03 -3.66 -19.22
N GLN A 80 6.11 -4.61 -19.05
CA GLN A 80 5.68 -5.53 -20.10
C GLN A 80 5.05 -4.74 -21.27
N VAL A 81 4.05 -3.92 -20.99
CA VAL A 81 3.33 -3.11 -21.99
C VAL A 81 4.28 -2.13 -22.68
N TYR A 82 5.15 -1.46 -21.93
CA TYR A 82 6.12 -0.52 -22.49
C TYR A 82 7.04 -1.17 -23.54
N GLN A 83 7.50 -2.40 -23.30
CA GLN A 83 8.32 -3.13 -24.27
C GLN A 83 7.53 -3.55 -25.51
N MET A 84 6.26 -3.93 -25.37
CA MET A 84 5.40 -4.25 -26.51
C MET A 84 5.16 -3.05 -27.42
N VAL A 85 4.98 -1.85 -26.84
CA VAL A 85 4.81 -0.61 -27.59
C VAL A 85 6.12 -0.19 -28.25
N LYS A 86 7.25 -0.29 -27.54
CA LYS A 86 8.56 0.11 -28.06
C LYS A 86 9.04 -0.75 -29.26
N ASN A 87 8.63 -2.01 -29.31
CA ASN A 87 9.05 -2.95 -30.36
C ASN A 87 8.10 -2.96 -31.59
N ARG A 88 7.09 -2.08 -31.61
CA ARG A 88 6.28 -1.78 -32.81
C ARG A 88 6.82 -0.53 -33.50
#